data_AF-A0AAW0QS46-F1
#
_entry.id   AF-A0AAW0QS46-F1
#
_cell.length_a   1.000
_cell.length_b   1.000
_cell.length_c   1.000
_cell.angle_alpha   90.00
_cell.angle_beta   90.00
_cell.angle_gamma   90.00
#
_symmetry.space_group_name_H-M   'P 1'
#
loop_
_entity.id
_entity.type
_entity.pdbx_description
1 polymer ?
#
loop_
_entity_poly.entity_id
_entity_poly.type
_entity_poly.pdbx_seq_one_letter_code
_entity_poly.pdbx_strand_id
1 'polypeptide(L)'
;MPAHSSQGPVEETARHGGGAPTRKRSIVVNDRRFFSDPTLAYPFPIDLKETHRQTLSTLLRLRLNGGRPVLRSDELVGTTGTFSSSSSSSSSPPPRVLEVGCGSGVWSMLCHRYFARHGYNAVSFVGLDIRGSSSSSNNNNNGHHTSGIADKEEGDGAGPPALVDSDRDDMHWQFVQHDCRQIPWPLESAAFDLVVFKDLSTAFTQKELASVTDELVRVLRPGGVLEVWDCDSVLRSLKPNAADSIRGRGNSVGVGGGGGSNSNSNSNSNSNSNSNSNSNSNSNSNSNSNNSSSDSVGIRHRQNYATQQQHKKQQQKDDAFAELGVYDVDANILGPSANPFVVEYNGWLSQACDARTVSPVPCATIGPFLVQEADTLEGMISKRFAIPLSNDIGWEKKRQLAGGEATAETKAERAAIRNTALQCVVDLIGAWEPMLRSVNKMSQESWDSWYAKARKNLMLEGGADRGECLEVGVWSVKKRMNM
;
A
#
# COMPACT_ATOMS: atom_id res chain seq x y z
N MET A 1 -8.94 -86.72 30.56
CA MET A 1 -7.62 -86.24 30.09
C MET A 1 -7.86 -85.30 28.92
N PRO A 2 -7.23 -84.12 28.90
CA PRO A 2 -7.92 -82.86 28.63
C PRO A 2 -7.80 -82.34 27.19
N ALA A 3 -8.75 -81.46 26.85
CA ALA A 3 -8.75 -80.55 25.73
C ALA A 3 -7.98 -79.27 26.10
N HIS A 4 -7.24 -78.70 25.13
CA HIS A 4 -6.83 -77.30 25.15
C HIS A 4 -7.03 -76.71 23.75
N SER A 5 -8.18 -76.06 23.58
CA SER A 5 -8.47 -75.14 22.48
C SER A 5 -8.81 -73.79 23.13
N SER A 6 -7.83 -72.87 23.18
CA SER A 6 -8.07 -71.52 23.68
C SER A 6 -8.75 -70.70 22.57
N GLN A 7 -10.00 -70.36 22.84
CA GLN A 7 -10.83 -69.44 22.05
C GLN A 7 -10.17 -68.06 21.96
N GLY A 8 -10.20 -67.48 20.76
CA GLY A 8 -9.84 -66.08 20.53
C GLY A 8 -10.87 -65.13 21.16
N PRO A 9 -10.48 -63.88 21.47
CA PRO A 9 -11.41 -62.91 22.02
C PRO A 9 -12.23 -62.26 20.89
N VAL A 10 -13.54 -62.54 20.95
CA VAL A 10 -14.71 -61.66 20.76
C VAL A 10 -14.56 -60.45 19.83
N GLU A 11 -15.34 -60.46 18.74
CA GLU A 11 -15.68 -59.29 17.92
C GLU A 11 -16.28 -58.17 18.77
N GLU A 12 -15.59 -57.03 18.82
CA GLU A 12 -16.18 -55.75 19.18
C GLU A 12 -16.47 -54.98 17.89
N THR A 13 -17.76 -54.84 17.57
CA THR A 13 -18.26 -54.10 16.42
C THR A 13 -17.92 -52.61 16.53
N ALA A 14 -16.80 -52.18 15.94
CA ALA A 14 -16.49 -50.77 15.77
C ALA A 14 -17.14 -50.24 14.47
N ARG A 15 -18.18 -49.42 14.66
CA ARG A 15 -18.90 -48.69 13.62
C ARG A 15 -17.96 -47.78 12.82
N HIS A 16 -18.19 -47.70 11.51
CA HIS A 16 -17.57 -46.75 10.60
C HIS A 16 -17.68 -45.30 11.10
N GLY A 17 -16.54 -44.64 11.24
CA GLY A 17 -16.42 -43.18 11.32
C GLY A 17 -15.49 -42.70 10.21
N GLY A 18 -16.01 -42.58 8.98
CA GLY A 18 -15.29 -41.97 7.87
C GLY A 18 -15.20 -40.46 8.06
N GLY A 19 -14.17 -40.00 8.77
CA GLY A 19 -13.76 -38.60 8.77
C GLY A 19 -12.77 -38.38 7.63
N ALA A 20 -13.13 -37.54 6.65
CA ALA A 20 -12.17 -37.08 5.64
C ALA A 20 -10.98 -36.39 6.35
N PRO A 21 -9.72 -36.64 5.96
CA PRO A 21 -8.57 -36.02 6.60
C PRO A 21 -8.66 -34.50 6.43
N THR A 22 -8.71 -33.78 7.55
CA THR A 22 -8.66 -32.32 7.60
C THR A 22 -7.34 -31.86 6.99
N ARG A 23 -7.39 -31.22 5.82
CA ARG A 23 -6.21 -30.67 5.15
C ARG A 23 -5.59 -29.61 6.07
N LYS A 24 -4.34 -29.80 6.50
CA LYS A 24 -3.60 -28.83 7.34
C LYS A 24 -3.68 -27.45 6.68
N ARG A 25 -4.13 -26.41 7.41
CA ARG A 25 -4.31 -25.06 6.86
C ARG A 25 -2.98 -24.32 6.58
N SER A 26 -1.92 -24.68 7.29
CA SER A 26 -0.60 -24.08 7.13
C SER A 26 0.50 -25.13 6.97
N ILE A 27 1.62 -24.71 6.37
CA ILE A 27 2.86 -25.48 6.26
C ILE A 27 4.00 -24.67 6.88
N VAL A 28 5.03 -25.35 7.39
CA VAL A 28 6.25 -24.70 7.88
C VAL A 28 7.34 -24.90 6.83
N VAL A 29 7.95 -23.80 6.41
CA VAL A 29 9.09 -23.78 5.49
C VAL A 29 10.16 -22.91 6.14
N ASN A 30 11.32 -23.49 6.45
CA ASN A 30 12.44 -22.79 7.10
C ASN A 30 12.03 -22.03 8.36
N ASP A 31 11.33 -22.71 9.27
CA ASP A 31 10.80 -22.17 10.54
C ASP A 31 9.82 -20.99 10.39
N ARG A 32 9.39 -20.67 9.17
CA ARG A 32 8.34 -19.69 8.87
C ARG A 32 7.06 -20.42 8.51
N ARG A 33 5.92 -19.90 8.95
CA ARG A 33 4.60 -20.50 8.68
C ARG A 33 4.00 -19.88 7.43
N PHE A 34 3.51 -20.69 6.50
CA PHE A 34 2.83 -20.26 5.26
C PHE A 34 1.47 -20.90 5.13
N PHE A 35 0.61 -20.36 4.26
CA PHE A 35 -0.59 -21.10 3.84
C PHE A 35 -0.20 -22.37 3.09
N SER A 36 -0.97 -23.44 3.34
CA SER A 36 -0.78 -24.75 2.71
C SER A 36 -1.41 -24.87 1.31
N ASP A 37 -2.27 -23.92 0.94
CA ASP A 37 -3.06 -23.98 -0.28
C ASP A 37 -2.19 -23.62 -1.49
N PRO A 38 -1.88 -24.58 -2.37
CA PRO A 38 -1.00 -24.35 -3.52
C PRO A 38 -1.66 -23.47 -4.60
N THR A 39 -2.97 -23.23 -4.52
CA THR A 39 -3.68 -22.34 -5.44
C THR A 39 -3.50 -20.87 -5.09
N LEU A 40 -2.99 -20.55 -3.90
CA LEU A 40 -2.72 -19.17 -3.49
C LEU A 40 -1.53 -18.62 -4.26
N ALA A 41 -1.73 -17.46 -4.90
CA ALA A 41 -0.63 -16.66 -5.40
C ALA A 41 0.16 -16.00 -4.26
N TYR A 42 -0.49 -15.79 -3.11
CA TYR A 42 0.07 -15.11 -1.93
C TYR A 42 1.38 -15.78 -1.45
N PRO A 43 2.52 -15.08 -1.51
CA PRO A 43 3.83 -15.69 -1.33
C PRO A 43 4.37 -15.61 0.10
N PHE A 44 3.74 -14.83 0.99
CA PHE A 44 4.35 -14.44 2.24
C PHE A 44 4.02 -15.37 3.41
N PRO A 45 4.88 -15.38 4.45
CA PRO A 45 4.58 -16.04 5.71
C PRO A 45 3.31 -15.48 6.38
N ILE A 46 2.80 -16.19 7.37
CA ILE A 46 1.64 -15.82 8.20
C ILE A 46 2.00 -15.87 9.69
N ASP A 47 3.26 -15.63 10.01
CA ASP A 47 3.80 -15.60 11.38
C ASP A 47 3.92 -14.19 11.96
N LEU A 48 4.35 -14.10 13.22
CA LEU A 48 4.53 -12.84 13.94
C LEU A 48 5.49 -11.89 13.22
N LYS A 49 6.59 -12.41 12.68
CA LYS A 49 7.58 -11.58 11.99
C LYS A 49 6.94 -10.87 10.79
N GLU A 50 6.13 -11.58 10.02
CA GLU A 50 5.41 -10.96 8.90
C GLU A 50 4.33 -9.97 9.36
N THR A 51 3.56 -10.30 10.41
CA THR A 51 2.60 -9.36 11.00
C THR A 51 3.27 -8.06 11.49
N HIS A 52 4.47 -8.15 12.07
CA HIS A 52 5.24 -6.99 12.48
C HIS A 52 5.66 -6.13 11.27
N ARG A 53 6.16 -6.75 10.20
CA ARG A 53 6.52 -6.07 8.96
C ARG A 53 5.33 -5.31 8.37
N GLN A 54 4.16 -5.96 8.28
CA GLN A 54 2.92 -5.35 7.79
C GLN A 54 2.44 -4.19 8.69
N THR A 55 2.66 -4.30 10.01
CA THR A 55 2.37 -3.22 10.97
C THR A 55 3.27 -2.01 10.74
N LEU A 56 4.59 -2.21 10.61
CA LEU A 56 5.54 -1.13 10.29
C LEU A 56 5.21 -0.45 8.97
N SER A 57 4.91 -1.24 7.93
CA SER A 57 4.53 -0.70 6.62
C SER A 57 3.22 0.12 6.68
N THR A 58 2.27 -0.30 7.53
CA THR A 58 1.04 0.47 7.80
C THR A 58 1.35 1.80 8.48
N LEU A 59 2.13 1.79 9.57
CA LEU A 59 2.52 2.99 10.29
C LEU A 59 3.31 3.98 9.40
N LEU A 60 4.22 3.47 8.58
CA LEU A 60 4.98 4.25 7.62
C LEU A 60 4.05 5.02 6.68
N ARG A 61 3.10 4.33 6.03
CA ARG A 61 2.19 4.97 5.08
C ARG A 61 1.20 5.93 5.73
N LEU A 62 0.74 5.64 6.96
CA LEU A 62 -0.01 6.61 7.75
C LEU A 62 0.79 7.88 7.99
N ARG A 63 2.09 7.76 8.35
CA ARG A 63 2.95 8.93 8.56
C ARG A 63 3.11 9.75 7.27
N LEU A 64 3.33 9.10 6.14
CA LEU A 64 3.43 9.76 4.82
C LEU A 64 2.15 10.48 4.42
N ASN A 65 1.00 9.99 4.87
CA ASN A 65 -0.29 10.65 4.68
C ASN A 65 -0.63 11.63 5.82
N GLY A 66 0.37 12.23 6.47
CA GLY A 66 0.18 13.23 7.52
C GLY A 66 -0.48 12.70 8.80
N GLY A 67 -0.36 11.39 9.05
CA GLY A 67 -1.00 10.69 10.16
C GLY A 67 -2.45 10.28 9.90
N ARG A 68 -2.96 10.42 8.67
CA ARG A 68 -4.36 10.15 8.33
C ARG A 68 -4.55 8.76 7.72
N PRO A 69 -5.58 8.01 8.14
CA PRO A 69 -5.84 6.65 7.67
C PRO A 69 -6.54 6.53 6.32
N VAL A 70 -7.06 7.65 5.78
CA VAL A 70 -7.86 7.70 4.55
C VAL A 70 -7.44 8.93 3.74
N LEU A 71 -7.37 8.82 2.41
CA LEU A 71 -7.22 9.96 1.49
C LEU A 71 -8.55 10.70 1.33
N ARG A 72 -8.51 12.02 1.22
CA ARG A 72 -9.71 12.82 0.89
C ARG A 72 -9.53 13.57 -0.42
N SER A 73 -10.61 13.65 -1.19
CA SER A 73 -10.68 14.34 -2.48
C SER A 73 -10.82 15.86 -2.36
N ASP A 74 -11.27 16.38 -1.21
CA ASP A 74 -11.39 17.82 -0.92
C ASP A 74 -10.01 18.50 -0.74
N GLU A 75 -8.94 17.71 -0.57
CA GLU A 75 -7.61 18.21 -0.20
C GLU A 75 -6.60 18.28 -1.36
N LEU A 76 -7.04 18.00 -2.60
CA LEU A 76 -6.26 18.37 -3.79
C LEU A 76 -6.27 19.89 -4.03
N VAL A 77 -7.09 20.64 -3.28
CA VAL A 77 -7.10 22.10 -3.22
C VAL A 77 -6.56 22.54 -1.86
N GLY A 78 -5.30 22.96 -1.84
CA GLY A 78 -4.50 23.20 -0.64
C GLY A 78 -5.19 23.92 0.52
N THR A 79 -5.40 23.16 1.60
CA THR A 79 -5.53 23.65 2.96
C THR A 79 -4.74 22.71 3.87
N THR A 80 -3.77 23.28 4.58
CA THR A 80 -3.29 22.75 5.86
C THR A 80 -4.46 22.85 6.84
N GLY A 81 -5.40 21.92 6.75
CA GLY A 81 -6.61 21.91 7.54
C GLY A 81 -6.36 21.17 8.85
N THR A 82 -6.10 21.91 9.92
CA THR A 82 -6.73 21.59 11.20
C THR A 82 -8.23 21.44 10.95
N PHE A 83 -8.90 20.52 11.65
CA PHE A 83 -10.35 20.42 11.64
C PHE A 83 -10.94 21.75 12.12
N SER A 84 -11.20 22.66 11.19
CA SER A 84 -11.80 23.96 11.48
C SER A 84 -13.31 23.79 11.49
N SER A 85 -13.91 24.11 12.62
CA SER A 85 -15.34 24.02 12.91
C SER A 85 -16.20 25.04 12.15
N SER A 86 -15.71 25.66 11.08
CA SER A 86 -16.42 26.75 10.40
C SER A 86 -16.14 26.82 8.90
N SER A 87 -16.51 25.79 8.16
CA SER A 87 -17.06 25.97 6.80
C SER A 87 -18.01 24.81 6.47
N SER A 88 -19.15 25.14 5.88
CA SER A 88 -20.33 24.30 5.64
C SER A 88 -20.14 23.22 4.55
N SER A 89 -19.05 22.45 4.65
CA SER A 89 -18.85 21.17 3.95
C SER A 89 -18.03 20.19 4.81
N SER A 90 -18.30 20.18 6.12
CA SER A 90 -17.64 19.32 7.11
C SER A 90 -17.85 17.84 6.78
N SER A 91 -16.84 17.20 6.19
CA SER A 91 -16.92 15.84 5.70
C SER A 91 -16.73 14.86 6.88
N SER A 92 -17.83 14.37 7.44
CA SER A 92 -17.84 13.31 8.46
C SER A 92 -17.02 12.09 8.00
N PRO A 93 -16.46 11.28 8.92
CA PRO A 93 -15.83 10.02 8.53
C PRO A 93 -16.86 9.06 7.90
N PRO A 94 -16.41 8.10 7.08
CA PRO A 94 -17.29 7.08 6.51
C PRO A 94 -17.92 6.24 7.63
N PRO A 95 -19.26 6.14 7.74
CA PRO A 95 -19.91 5.41 8.82
C PRO A 95 -19.64 3.90 8.83
N ARG A 96 -19.52 3.27 7.65
CA ARG A 96 -19.27 1.83 7.49
C ARG A 96 -18.04 1.60 6.62
N VAL A 97 -17.02 0.97 7.21
CA VAL A 97 -15.71 0.73 6.60
C VAL A 97 -15.46 -0.77 6.46
N LEU A 98 -15.03 -1.21 5.29
CA LEU A 98 -14.54 -2.57 5.05
C LEU A 98 -13.01 -2.55 4.85
N GLU A 99 -12.28 -3.36 5.60
CA GLU A 99 -10.87 -3.67 5.35
C GLU A 99 -10.76 -5.09 4.76
N VAL A 100 -10.37 -5.18 3.49
CA VAL A 100 -10.15 -6.45 2.80
C VAL A 100 -8.71 -6.91 3.02
N GLY A 101 -8.52 -8.18 3.40
CA GLY A 101 -7.22 -8.71 3.82
C GLY A 101 -6.75 -8.09 5.13
N CYS A 102 -7.66 -7.96 6.11
CA CYS A 102 -7.40 -7.16 7.30
C CYS A 102 -6.28 -7.71 8.21
N GLY A 103 -5.88 -8.97 8.05
CA GLY A 103 -4.87 -9.63 8.87
C GLY A 103 -5.19 -9.51 10.36
N SER A 104 -4.34 -8.80 11.10
CA SER A 104 -4.53 -8.54 12.53
C SER A 104 -5.51 -7.40 12.84
N GLY A 105 -6.04 -6.68 11.85
CA GLY A 105 -6.95 -5.53 12.01
C GLY A 105 -6.27 -4.25 12.50
N VAL A 106 -4.94 -4.17 12.43
CA VAL A 106 -4.17 -3.03 12.94
C VAL A 106 -4.53 -1.72 12.23
N TRP A 107 -4.73 -1.73 10.91
CA TRP A 107 -5.10 -0.52 10.18
C TRP A 107 -6.48 -0.01 10.65
N SER A 108 -7.47 -0.89 10.74
CA SER A 108 -8.81 -0.52 11.21
C SER A 108 -8.79 0.03 12.64
N MET A 109 -8.02 -0.56 13.55
CA MET A 109 -7.87 -0.01 14.91
C MET A 109 -7.21 1.38 14.89
N LEU A 110 -6.15 1.58 14.09
CA LEU A 110 -5.53 2.90 13.96
C LEU A 110 -6.49 3.93 13.36
N CYS A 111 -7.36 3.49 12.45
CA CYS A 111 -8.41 4.30 11.85
C CYS A 111 -9.46 4.72 12.90
N HIS A 112 -9.96 3.78 13.70
CA HIS A 112 -10.84 4.03 14.84
C HIS A 112 -10.25 5.06 15.81
N ARG A 113 -9.01 4.84 16.27
CA ARG A 113 -8.33 5.76 17.20
C ARG A 113 -8.14 7.15 16.61
N TYR A 114 -7.86 7.24 15.31
CA TYR A 114 -7.78 8.51 14.62
C TYR A 114 -9.15 9.22 14.64
N PHE A 115 -10.23 8.55 14.25
CA PHE A 115 -11.57 9.15 14.24
C PHE A 115 -12.08 9.52 15.64
N ALA A 116 -11.87 8.66 16.63
CA ALA A 116 -12.26 8.88 18.02
C ALA A 116 -11.59 10.14 18.61
N ARG A 117 -10.28 10.33 18.35
CA ARG A 117 -9.54 11.55 18.75
C ARG A 117 -10.09 12.84 18.12
N HIS A 118 -10.79 12.72 17.01
CA HIS A 118 -11.44 13.84 16.31
C HIS A 118 -12.95 13.93 16.63
N GLY A 119 -13.43 13.20 17.64
CA GLY A 119 -14.81 13.26 18.13
C GLY A 119 -15.78 12.33 17.39
N TYR A 120 -15.29 11.41 16.57
CA TYR A 120 -16.13 10.49 15.80
C TYR A 120 -15.99 9.04 16.29
N ASN A 121 -16.97 8.59 17.10
CA ASN A 121 -16.96 7.25 17.70
C ASN A 121 -17.96 6.28 17.05
N ALA A 122 -18.83 6.77 16.15
CA ALA A 122 -19.90 5.99 15.55
C ALA A 122 -19.49 5.23 14.27
N VAL A 123 -18.18 5.17 13.97
CA VAL A 123 -17.69 4.46 12.78
C VAL A 123 -17.66 2.96 13.07
N SER A 124 -18.23 2.18 12.15
CA SER A 124 -18.23 0.72 12.20
C SER A 124 -17.27 0.15 11.16
N PHE A 125 -16.61 -0.93 11.53
CA PHE A 125 -15.57 -1.57 10.75
C PHE A 125 -15.86 -3.06 10.58
N VAL A 126 -15.71 -3.54 9.35
CA VAL A 126 -15.73 -4.96 9.02
C VAL A 126 -14.34 -5.33 8.49
N GLY A 127 -13.73 -6.37 9.06
CA GLY A 127 -12.50 -6.95 8.55
C GLY A 127 -12.78 -8.28 7.85
N LEU A 128 -12.35 -8.42 6.58
CA LEU A 128 -12.46 -9.66 5.83
C LEU A 128 -11.06 -10.26 5.62
N ASP A 129 -10.84 -11.50 6.03
CA ASP A 129 -9.56 -12.19 5.81
C ASP A 129 -9.72 -13.72 5.73
N ILE A 130 -8.81 -14.39 5.04
CA ILE A 130 -8.77 -15.85 4.95
C ILE A 130 -8.30 -16.49 6.26
N ARG A 131 -7.47 -15.77 7.05
CA ARG A 131 -7.00 -16.20 8.37
C ARG A 131 -8.20 -16.26 9.32
N GLY A 132 -8.33 -17.35 10.07
CA GLY A 132 -9.29 -17.38 11.18
C GLY A 132 -8.86 -16.38 12.25
N SER A 133 -9.79 -15.58 12.77
CA SER A 133 -9.51 -14.77 13.95
C SER A 133 -9.16 -15.69 15.11
N SER A 134 -8.05 -15.42 15.80
CA SER A 134 -7.75 -16.04 17.10
C SER A 134 -8.73 -15.60 18.20
N SER A 135 -9.61 -14.64 17.91
CA SER A 135 -10.68 -14.15 18.79
C SER A 135 -12.02 -14.27 18.08
N SER A 136 -12.62 -15.47 18.09
CA SER A 136 -14.08 -15.61 17.93
C SER A 136 -14.73 -15.41 19.30
N SER A 137 -14.69 -14.19 19.84
CA SER A 137 -15.61 -13.81 20.90
C SER A 137 -16.96 -13.51 20.25
N ASN A 138 -17.85 -14.50 20.32
CA ASN A 138 -19.28 -14.33 20.10
C ASN A 138 -19.77 -13.21 21.03
N ASN A 139 -19.91 -12.00 20.51
CA ASN A 139 -20.56 -10.91 21.24
C ASN A 139 -22.09 -11.06 21.15
N ASN A 140 -22.60 -12.27 21.39
CA ASN A 140 -24.01 -12.52 21.63
C ASN A 140 -24.20 -12.67 23.13
N ASN A 141 -24.64 -11.57 23.75
CA ASN A 141 -25.32 -11.58 25.03
C ASN A 141 -26.55 -12.49 24.92
N ASN A 142 -26.38 -13.78 25.23
CA ASN A 142 -27.43 -14.59 25.83
C ASN A 142 -26.78 -15.81 26.49
N GLY A 143 -26.89 -15.85 27.83
CA GLY A 143 -26.32 -16.92 28.63
C GLY A 143 -26.94 -18.28 28.31
N HIS A 144 -26.08 -19.23 27.94
CA HIS A 144 -26.24 -20.62 28.36
C HIS A 144 -24.93 -21.39 28.17
N HIS A 145 -24.48 -22.04 29.24
CA HIS A 145 -23.37 -22.97 29.24
C HIS A 145 -23.62 -24.12 28.26
N THR A 146 -22.79 -24.26 27.22
CA THR A 146 -22.49 -25.58 26.64
C THR A 146 -21.03 -25.60 26.17
N SER A 147 -20.27 -26.54 26.73
CA SER A 147 -18.88 -26.82 26.37
C SER A 147 -18.83 -27.57 25.04
N GLY A 148 -18.34 -26.93 23.97
CA GLY A 148 -18.00 -27.58 22.71
C GLY A 148 -16.49 -27.57 22.52
N ILE A 149 -15.92 -28.76 22.37
CA ILE A 149 -14.48 -29.06 22.30
C ILE A 149 -13.83 -28.28 21.14
N ALA A 150 -12.97 -27.33 21.48
CA ALA A 150 -12.00 -26.76 20.56
C ALA A 150 -10.73 -27.61 20.62
N ASP A 151 -10.31 -28.13 19.47
CA ASP A 151 -8.98 -28.72 19.31
C ASP A 151 -7.94 -27.65 19.69
N LYS A 152 -7.35 -27.83 20.88
CA LYS A 152 -6.14 -27.13 21.28
C LYS A 152 -5.00 -27.64 20.39
N GLU A 153 -4.66 -26.90 19.35
CA GLU A 153 -3.28 -26.95 18.83
C GLU A 153 -2.39 -26.24 19.86
N GLU A 154 -1.83 -27.01 20.79
CA GLU A 154 -0.70 -26.57 21.63
C GLU A 154 0.58 -26.52 20.78
N GLY A 155 1.34 -25.43 20.90
CA GLY A 155 2.72 -25.35 20.38
C GLY A 155 3.18 -23.96 19.97
N ASP A 156 3.54 -23.14 20.96
CA ASP A 156 4.54 -22.07 20.97
C ASP A 156 4.76 -21.24 19.70
N GLY A 157 4.15 -20.07 19.73
CA GLY A 157 4.36 -19.01 18.75
C GLY A 157 3.31 -17.94 18.97
N ALA A 158 3.31 -17.34 20.17
CA ALA A 158 2.56 -16.12 20.40
C ALA A 158 2.86 -15.19 19.22
N GLY A 159 1.80 -14.84 18.48
CA GLY A 159 1.82 -13.71 17.57
C GLY A 159 2.39 -12.48 18.29
N PRO A 160 2.56 -11.33 17.62
CA PRO A 160 2.43 -10.10 18.41
C PRO A 160 1.05 -10.22 19.08
N PRO A 161 0.83 -9.65 20.27
CA PRO A 161 -0.53 -9.61 20.76
C PRO A 161 -1.38 -9.10 19.60
N ALA A 162 -2.29 -9.94 19.09
CA ALA A 162 -3.48 -9.40 18.48
C ALA A 162 -3.89 -8.33 19.48
N LEU A 163 -3.98 -7.08 19.03
CA LEU A 163 -4.30 -5.94 19.89
C LEU A 163 -5.30 -6.43 20.93
N VAL A 164 -4.88 -6.34 22.21
CA VAL A 164 -5.60 -6.99 23.32
C VAL A 164 -7.07 -6.61 23.14
N ASP A 165 -8.02 -7.51 23.34
CA ASP A 165 -9.45 -7.22 23.11
C ASP A 165 -9.86 -5.86 23.72
N SER A 166 -9.22 -5.45 24.82
CA SER A 166 -9.33 -4.13 25.45
C SER A 166 -9.07 -2.91 24.56
N ASP A 167 -8.19 -3.01 23.56
CA ASP A 167 -7.92 -1.95 22.57
C ASP A 167 -9.05 -1.80 21.54
N ARG A 168 -10.04 -2.72 21.55
CA ARG A 168 -11.23 -2.72 20.69
C ARG A 168 -12.55 -2.61 21.47
N ASP A 169 -12.51 -2.54 22.80
CA ASP A 169 -13.72 -2.54 23.64
C ASP A 169 -14.70 -1.41 23.26
N ASP A 170 -14.19 -0.29 22.74
CA ASP A 170 -14.98 0.86 22.27
C ASP A 170 -15.16 0.91 20.74
N MET A 171 -14.62 -0.07 20.00
CA MET A 171 -14.64 -0.12 18.54
C MET A 171 -15.80 -1.00 18.05
N HIS A 172 -16.65 -0.46 17.18
CA HIS A 172 -17.67 -1.25 16.49
C HIS A 172 -17.03 -2.13 15.39
N TRP A 173 -16.51 -3.30 15.78
CA TRP A 173 -15.78 -4.23 14.90
C TRP A 173 -16.53 -5.54 14.64
N GLN A 174 -16.54 -5.98 13.38
CA GLN A 174 -16.98 -7.31 12.98
C GLN A 174 -15.90 -7.98 12.13
N PHE A 175 -15.56 -9.23 12.42
CA PHE A 175 -14.65 -10.03 11.60
C PHE A 175 -15.42 -11.04 10.75
N VAL A 176 -15.03 -11.19 9.49
CA VAL A 176 -15.58 -12.15 8.53
C VAL A 176 -14.44 -13.00 7.98
N GLN A 177 -14.40 -14.27 8.38
CA GLN A 177 -13.44 -15.22 7.79
C GLN A 177 -13.92 -15.62 6.40
N HIS A 178 -13.22 -15.19 5.35
CA HIS A 178 -13.55 -15.55 3.98
C HIS A 178 -12.32 -15.46 3.07
N ASP A 179 -12.19 -16.40 2.14
CA ASP A 179 -11.19 -16.32 1.07
C ASP A 179 -11.66 -15.29 0.03
N CYS A 180 -11.01 -14.13 -0.02
CA CYS A 180 -11.40 -13.02 -0.91
C CYS A 180 -11.29 -13.35 -2.40
N ARG A 181 -10.72 -14.50 -2.80
CA ARG A 181 -10.75 -15.00 -4.18
C ARG A 181 -12.07 -15.69 -4.52
N GLN A 182 -12.81 -16.15 -3.51
CA GLN A 182 -14.08 -16.85 -3.68
C GLN A 182 -15.22 -15.84 -3.70
N ILE A 183 -15.63 -15.43 -4.88
CA ILE A 183 -16.74 -14.49 -5.07
C ILE A 183 -18.08 -15.24 -5.31
N PRO A 184 -19.22 -14.71 -4.86
CA PRO A 184 -19.37 -13.47 -4.10
C PRO A 184 -18.90 -13.63 -2.64
N TRP A 185 -18.39 -12.55 -2.06
CA TRP A 185 -18.10 -12.45 -0.63
C TRP A 185 -19.42 -12.49 0.18
N PRO A 186 -19.40 -13.00 1.42
CA PRO A 186 -20.56 -13.08 2.30
C PRO A 186 -20.88 -11.71 2.93
N LEU A 187 -20.98 -10.69 2.07
CA LEU A 187 -21.23 -9.30 2.39
C LEU A 187 -22.35 -8.77 1.49
N GLU A 188 -23.24 -7.97 2.08
CA GLU A 188 -24.33 -7.34 1.36
C GLU A 188 -23.81 -6.37 0.28
N SER A 189 -24.54 -6.28 -0.83
CA SER A 189 -24.26 -5.28 -1.87
C SER A 189 -24.53 -3.88 -1.32
N ALA A 190 -23.74 -2.89 -1.74
CA ALA A 190 -23.89 -1.48 -1.33
C ALA A 190 -23.89 -1.24 0.19
N ALA A 191 -23.18 -2.07 0.95
CA ALA A 191 -23.13 -2.03 2.41
C ALA A 191 -22.07 -1.08 2.98
N PHE A 192 -21.09 -0.63 2.19
CA PHE A 192 -19.95 0.13 2.73
C PHE A 192 -19.83 1.52 2.13
N ASP A 193 -19.45 2.48 2.98
CA ASP A 193 -19.14 3.87 2.63
C ASP A 193 -17.68 4.01 2.17
N LEU A 194 -16.80 3.21 2.75
CA LEU A 194 -15.39 3.08 2.42
C LEU A 194 -15.02 1.60 2.35
N VAL A 195 -14.36 1.19 1.28
CA VAL A 195 -13.71 -0.12 1.16
C VAL A 195 -12.21 0.12 0.98
N VAL A 196 -11.40 -0.52 1.80
CA VAL A 196 -9.93 -0.45 1.71
C VAL A 196 -9.38 -1.80 1.32
N PHE A 197 -8.55 -1.79 0.29
CA PHE A 197 -7.85 -2.93 -0.27
C PHE A 197 -6.35 -2.67 -0.18
N LYS A 198 -5.68 -3.34 0.77
CA LYS A 198 -4.33 -2.97 1.18
C LYS A 198 -3.36 -4.15 1.18
N ASP A 199 -2.19 -3.99 0.57
CA ASP A 199 -1.12 -5.00 0.50
C ASP A 199 -1.57 -6.34 -0.10
N LEU A 200 -2.47 -6.29 -1.08
CA LEU A 200 -3.11 -7.47 -1.66
C LEU A 200 -2.72 -7.72 -3.12
N SER A 201 -1.91 -6.86 -3.76
CA SER A 201 -1.53 -7.06 -5.18
C SER A 201 -0.80 -8.37 -5.47
N THR A 202 -0.14 -8.96 -4.48
CA THR A 202 0.50 -10.29 -4.61
C THR A 202 -0.42 -11.45 -4.24
N ALA A 203 -1.63 -11.19 -3.76
CA ALA A 203 -2.63 -12.22 -3.41
C ALA A 203 -3.48 -12.64 -4.62
N PHE A 204 -3.50 -11.84 -5.69
CA PHE A 204 -4.33 -12.03 -6.87
C PHE A 204 -3.50 -12.00 -8.14
N THR A 205 -3.80 -12.91 -9.06
CA THR A 205 -3.33 -12.81 -10.44
C THR A 205 -3.97 -11.62 -11.15
N GLN A 206 -3.36 -11.16 -12.25
CA GLN A 206 -3.92 -10.06 -13.04
C GLN A 206 -5.34 -10.35 -13.54
N LYS A 207 -5.68 -11.62 -13.80
CA LYS A 207 -7.01 -12.05 -14.23
C LYS A 207 -8.02 -12.01 -13.08
N GLU A 208 -7.64 -12.44 -11.88
CA GLU A 208 -8.51 -12.42 -10.70
C GLU A 208 -8.81 -11.00 -10.24
N LEU A 209 -7.86 -10.07 -10.40
CA LEU A 209 -8.01 -8.67 -9.97
C LEU A 209 -9.22 -7.98 -10.59
N ALA A 210 -9.56 -8.28 -11.85
CA ALA A 210 -10.77 -7.75 -12.50
C ALA A 210 -12.04 -8.18 -11.75
N SER A 211 -12.23 -9.48 -11.54
CA SER A 211 -13.41 -10.00 -10.83
C SER A 211 -13.48 -9.58 -9.37
N VAL A 212 -12.32 -9.41 -8.71
CA VAL A 212 -12.24 -8.86 -7.36
C VAL A 212 -12.62 -7.38 -7.33
N THR A 213 -12.33 -6.64 -8.40
CA THR A 213 -12.71 -5.23 -8.52
C THR A 213 -14.21 -5.07 -8.71
N ASP A 214 -14.85 -5.93 -9.51
CA ASP A 214 -16.31 -5.98 -9.60
C ASP A 214 -16.93 -6.25 -8.22
N GLU A 215 -16.32 -7.13 -7.43
CA GLU A 215 -16.79 -7.48 -6.09
C GLU A 215 -16.59 -6.33 -5.08
N LEU A 216 -15.44 -5.64 -5.13
CA LEU A 216 -15.17 -4.41 -4.36
C LEU A 216 -16.22 -3.34 -4.69
N VAL A 217 -16.53 -3.14 -5.97
CA VAL A 217 -17.56 -2.21 -6.44
C VAL A 217 -18.95 -2.67 -6.00
N ARG A 218 -19.26 -3.98 -6.00
CA ARG A 218 -20.55 -4.52 -5.57
C ARG A 218 -20.86 -4.18 -4.12
N VAL A 219 -19.91 -4.38 -3.21
CA VAL A 219 -20.12 -4.12 -1.76
C VAL A 219 -20.08 -2.63 -1.41
N LEU A 220 -19.50 -1.79 -2.27
CA LEU A 220 -19.46 -0.34 -2.10
C LEU A 220 -20.80 0.30 -2.47
N ARG A 221 -21.33 1.19 -1.63
CA ARG A 221 -22.56 1.95 -1.96
C ARG A 221 -22.32 2.95 -3.10
N PRO A 222 -23.35 3.33 -3.87
CA PRO A 222 -23.25 4.48 -4.77
C PRO A 222 -22.73 5.72 -4.02
N GLY A 223 -21.71 6.36 -4.58
CA GLY A 223 -21.02 7.48 -3.93
C GLY A 223 -20.02 7.11 -2.83
N GLY A 224 -19.88 5.83 -2.48
CA GLY A 224 -18.83 5.34 -1.60
C GLY A 224 -17.44 5.43 -2.24
N VAL A 225 -16.40 5.27 -1.42
CA VAL A 225 -14.99 5.36 -1.83
C VAL A 225 -14.31 3.99 -1.74
N LEU A 226 -13.58 3.63 -2.79
CA LEU A 226 -12.61 2.54 -2.79
C LEU A 226 -11.21 3.15 -2.61
N GLU A 227 -10.46 2.66 -1.63
CA GLU A 227 -9.04 2.96 -1.49
C GLU A 227 -8.19 1.72 -1.71
N VAL A 228 -7.14 1.89 -2.51
CA VAL A 228 -6.12 0.87 -2.74
C VAL A 228 -4.81 1.38 -2.19
N TRP A 229 -4.17 0.59 -1.31
CA TRP A 229 -2.89 0.93 -0.67
C TRP A 229 -1.87 -0.17 -0.98
N ASP A 230 -0.78 0.15 -1.66
CA ASP A 230 0.19 -0.86 -2.07
C ASP A 230 1.63 -0.31 -2.17
N CYS A 231 2.60 -1.18 -2.35
CA CYS A 231 3.99 -0.81 -2.57
C CYS A 231 4.68 -1.71 -3.59
N ASP A 232 5.62 -1.14 -4.33
CA ASP A 232 6.41 -1.93 -5.26
C ASP A 232 7.31 -2.90 -4.49
N SER A 233 7.36 -4.15 -4.97
CA SER A 233 8.33 -5.14 -4.49
C SER A 233 9.66 -5.01 -5.22
N VAL A 234 9.67 -4.45 -6.44
CA VAL A 234 10.89 -4.05 -7.16
C VAL A 234 11.48 -2.81 -6.50
N LEU A 235 12.78 -2.82 -6.27
CA LEU A 235 13.51 -1.65 -5.79
C LEU A 235 14.15 -0.89 -6.95
N ARG A 236 13.88 0.42 -7.01
CA ARG A 236 14.47 1.34 -7.98
C ARG A 236 15.36 2.34 -7.27
N SER A 237 16.11 3.12 -8.02
CA SER A 237 16.91 4.21 -7.47
C SER A 237 16.42 5.56 -8.00
N LEU A 238 16.41 6.55 -7.12
CA LEU A 238 16.23 7.94 -7.50
C LEU A 238 17.35 8.36 -8.45
N LYS A 239 16.96 8.98 -9.56
CA LYS A 239 17.90 9.61 -10.49
C LYS A 239 18.50 10.86 -9.84
N PRO A 240 19.75 11.24 -10.13
CA PRO A 240 20.38 12.43 -9.55
C PRO A 240 19.60 13.74 -9.76
N ASN A 241 18.85 13.84 -10.86
CA ASN A 241 18.00 14.99 -11.20
C ASN A 241 16.60 14.95 -10.55
N ALA A 242 16.31 13.96 -9.70
CA ALA A 242 15.07 13.94 -8.91
C ALA A 242 14.93 15.23 -8.09
N ALA A 243 16.05 15.74 -7.58
CA ALA A 243 16.14 17.01 -6.86
C ALA A 243 15.77 18.25 -7.72
N ASP A 244 16.03 18.21 -9.03
CA ASP A 244 15.76 19.30 -9.98
C ASP A 244 14.33 19.23 -10.51
N SER A 245 13.75 18.03 -10.59
CA SER A 245 12.36 17.80 -10.98
C SER A 245 11.37 18.46 -10.00
N ILE A 246 11.75 18.57 -8.72
CA ILE A 246 11.04 19.32 -7.68
C ILE A 246 11.04 20.84 -7.99
N ARG A 247 12.09 21.37 -8.61
CA ARG A 247 12.21 22.81 -8.94
C ARG A 247 11.59 23.18 -10.29
N GLY A 248 11.58 22.26 -11.26
CA GLY A 248 11.21 22.52 -12.65
C GLY A 248 9.73 22.81 -12.91
N ARG A 249 8.81 22.45 -12.00
CA ARG A 249 7.36 22.71 -12.16
C ARG A 249 6.96 24.16 -11.88
N GLY A 250 7.82 24.98 -11.27
CA GLY A 250 7.51 26.36 -10.89
C GLY A 250 7.98 27.44 -11.87
N ASN A 251 8.74 27.10 -12.92
CA ASN A 251 9.43 28.11 -13.73
C ASN A 251 9.38 27.82 -15.24
N SER A 252 8.18 27.89 -15.83
CA SER A 252 8.01 28.07 -17.28
C SER A 252 7.34 29.42 -17.57
N VAL A 253 8.03 30.51 -17.23
CA VAL A 253 7.75 31.80 -17.86
C VAL A 253 8.55 31.84 -19.15
N GLY A 254 7.83 31.76 -20.28
CA GLY A 254 8.43 31.95 -21.60
C GLY A 254 9.12 33.30 -21.67
N VAL A 255 10.44 33.27 -21.82
CA VAL A 255 11.20 34.40 -22.34
C VAL A 255 11.73 33.96 -23.69
N GLY A 256 11.11 34.47 -24.75
CA GLY A 256 11.68 34.41 -26.08
C GLY A 256 12.99 35.20 -26.10
N GLY A 257 14.06 34.55 -26.51
CA GLY A 257 15.38 35.16 -26.70
C GLY A 257 16.28 34.16 -27.41
N GLY A 258 16.50 34.40 -28.71
CA GLY A 258 17.26 33.51 -29.59
C GLY A 258 18.75 33.41 -29.22
N GLY A 259 19.32 32.25 -29.52
CA GLY A 259 20.75 31.98 -29.41
C GLY A 259 21.01 30.50 -29.69
N GLY A 260 21.35 30.17 -30.94
CA GLY A 260 21.60 28.80 -31.35
C GLY A 260 22.85 28.20 -30.72
N SER A 261 22.79 26.90 -30.41
CA SER A 261 23.95 26.00 -30.45
C SER A 261 23.45 24.57 -30.66
N ASN A 262 24.01 23.98 -31.71
CA ASN A 262 23.69 22.72 -32.32
C ASN A 262 24.43 21.60 -31.58
N SER A 263 23.71 20.63 -31.01
CA SER A 263 24.28 19.39 -30.48
C SER A 263 23.39 18.23 -30.88
N ASN A 264 23.75 17.62 -32.00
CA ASN A 264 23.15 16.43 -32.57
C ASN A 264 23.60 15.20 -31.77
N SER A 265 22.69 14.55 -31.05
CA SER A 265 22.89 13.21 -30.49
C SER A 265 21.68 12.36 -30.81
N ASN A 266 21.81 11.64 -31.93
CA ASN A 266 20.85 10.66 -32.42
C ASN A 266 21.01 9.37 -31.62
N SER A 267 20.03 9.05 -30.76
CA SER A 267 19.89 7.74 -30.13
C SER A 267 18.44 7.29 -30.26
N ASN A 268 18.21 6.50 -31.30
CA ASN A 268 16.95 5.88 -31.64
C ASN A 268 16.67 4.70 -30.70
N SER A 269 15.73 4.86 -29.77
CA SER A 269 15.14 3.77 -28.99
C SER A 269 13.63 3.90 -29.02
N ASN A 270 13.03 3.10 -29.90
CA ASN A 270 11.61 3.04 -30.17
C ASN A 270 10.90 2.25 -29.05
N SER A 271 10.25 2.96 -28.13
CA SER A 271 9.28 2.39 -27.17
C SER A 271 8.01 3.22 -27.25
N ASN A 272 7.05 2.71 -27.99
CA ASN A 272 5.76 3.33 -28.26
C ASN A 272 4.86 3.20 -27.01
N SER A 273 4.94 4.18 -26.11
CA SER A 273 3.97 4.37 -25.03
C SER A 273 3.15 5.61 -25.36
N ASN A 274 1.99 5.39 -25.98
CA ASN A 274 1.05 6.45 -26.32
C ASN A 274 0.30 6.89 -25.05
N SER A 275 0.93 7.73 -24.24
CA SER A 275 0.29 8.43 -23.13
C SER A 275 -0.34 9.72 -23.65
N ASN A 276 -1.55 9.61 -24.21
CA ASN A 276 -2.35 10.78 -24.54
C ASN A 276 -3.09 11.27 -23.28
N SER A 277 -2.36 11.95 -22.39
CA SER A 277 -2.95 12.76 -21.33
C SER A 277 -3.02 14.21 -21.80
N ASN A 278 -3.84 14.46 -22.83
CA ASN A 278 -4.18 15.83 -23.21
C ASN A 278 -5.56 16.18 -22.66
N SER A 279 -5.60 16.60 -21.41
CA SER A 279 -6.74 17.32 -20.83
C SER A 279 -6.30 18.75 -20.54
N ASN A 280 -5.84 19.45 -21.56
CA ASN A 280 -5.84 20.91 -21.53
C ASN A 280 -7.01 21.36 -22.39
N SER A 281 -8.17 21.54 -21.76
CA SER A 281 -9.30 22.26 -22.33
C SER A 281 -8.91 23.74 -22.45
N ASN A 282 -8.01 24.05 -23.37
CA ASN A 282 -7.68 25.42 -23.72
C ASN A 282 -8.70 25.86 -24.76
N SER A 283 -9.87 26.29 -24.28
CA SER A 283 -10.79 27.08 -25.08
C SER A 283 -10.12 28.43 -25.36
N ASN A 284 -9.24 28.46 -26.36
CA ASN A 284 -8.63 29.68 -26.85
C ASN A 284 -9.64 30.40 -27.74
N SER A 285 -10.61 31.06 -27.11
CA SER A 285 -11.49 32.01 -27.79
C SER A 285 -10.67 33.25 -28.10
N ASN A 286 -10.01 33.27 -29.27
CA ASN A 286 -9.35 34.46 -29.79
C ASN A 286 -10.41 35.43 -30.33
N SER A 287 -11.14 36.06 -29.42
CA SER A 287 -12.07 37.15 -29.73
C SER A 287 -11.27 38.45 -29.74
N ASN A 288 -10.81 38.84 -30.93
CA ASN A 288 -10.16 40.13 -31.14
C ASN A 288 -11.25 41.23 -31.11
N SER A 289 -11.68 41.62 -29.91
CA SER A 289 -12.57 42.77 -29.70
C SER A 289 -11.77 43.88 -29.03
N ASN A 290 -11.33 44.84 -29.84
CA ASN A 290 -10.86 46.14 -29.38
C ASN A 290 -12.02 46.88 -28.72
N ASN A 291 -12.18 46.70 -27.41
CA ASN A 291 -12.97 47.64 -26.62
C ASN A 291 -12.29 47.86 -25.27
N SER A 292 -11.68 49.02 -25.13
CA SER A 292 -11.02 49.51 -23.93
C SER A 292 -12.05 49.80 -22.85
N SER A 293 -12.30 48.83 -21.97
CA SER A 293 -13.00 49.03 -20.70
C SER A 293 -12.05 48.76 -19.52
N SER A 294 -12.10 49.64 -18.53
CA SER A 294 -11.26 49.68 -17.32
C SER A 294 -11.39 48.45 -16.40
N ASP A 295 -12.38 47.58 -16.62
CA ASP A 295 -12.61 46.36 -15.83
C ASP A 295 -11.71 45.17 -16.24
N SER A 296 -11.11 45.22 -17.44
CA SER A 296 -10.28 44.14 -17.98
C SER A 296 -8.92 43.99 -17.27
N VAL A 297 -8.45 45.03 -16.58
CA VAL A 297 -7.19 45.03 -15.82
C VAL A 297 -7.38 44.37 -14.45
N GLY A 298 -8.52 44.61 -13.78
CA GLY A 298 -8.84 44.04 -12.47
C GLY A 298 -9.03 42.53 -12.48
N ILE A 299 -9.62 41.98 -13.55
CA ILE A 299 -9.81 40.53 -13.74
C ILE A 299 -8.47 39.84 -13.96
N ARG A 300 -7.61 40.37 -14.83
CA ARG A 300 -6.26 39.81 -15.08
C ARG A 300 -5.38 39.86 -13.83
N HIS A 301 -5.45 40.93 -13.05
CA HIS A 301 -4.68 41.04 -11.81
C HIS A 301 -5.12 40.00 -10.78
N ARG A 302 -6.43 39.81 -10.59
CA ARG A 302 -7.00 38.79 -9.68
C ARG A 302 -6.64 37.37 -10.11
N GLN A 303 -6.67 37.07 -11.40
CA GLN A 303 -6.31 35.76 -11.95
C GLN A 303 -4.81 35.48 -11.76
N ASN A 304 -3.94 36.47 -12.02
CA ASN A 304 -2.51 36.35 -11.77
C ASN A 304 -2.17 36.15 -10.29
N TYR A 305 -2.87 36.82 -9.37
CA TYR A 305 -2.70 36.58 -7.92
C TYR A 305 -3.14 35.19 -7.49
N ALA A 306 -4.27 34.70 -8.01
CA ALA A 306 -4.75 33.35 -7.72
C ALA A 306 -3.75 32.27 -8.19
N THR A 307 -3.21 32.42 -9.41
CA THR A 307 -2.18 31.52 -9.95
C THR A 307 -0.87 31.61 -9.16
N GLN A 308 -0.42 32.80 -8.77
CA GLN A 308 0.76 32.97 -7.92
C GLN A 308 0.58 32.34 -6.53
N GLN A 309 -0.60 32.45 -5.93
CA GLN A 309 -0.90 31.79 -4.66
C GLN A 309 -0.94 30.26 -4.80
N GLN A 310 -1.46 29.73 -5.89
CA GLN A 310 -1.43 28.29 -6.19
C GLN A 310 0.00 27.78 -6.38
N HIS A 311 0.85 28.49 -7.15
CA HIS A 311 2.25 28.14 -7.33
C HIS A 311 3.03 28.18 -6.00
N LYS A 312 2.80 29.21 -5.18
CA LYS A 312 3.45 29.32 -3.86
C LYS A 312 3.05 28.18 -2.92
N LYS A 313 1.77 27.79 -2.93
CA LYS A 313 1.27 26.64 -2.14
C LYS A 313 1.85 25.31 -2.60
N GLN A 314 1.95 25.09 -3.92
CA GLN A 314 2.55 23.89 -4.48
C GLN A 314 4.04 23.80 -4.12
N GLN A 315 4.78 24.90 -4.23
CA GLN A 315 6.18 24.96 -3.87
C GLN A 315 6.42 24.67 -2.37
N GLN A 316 5.61 25.22 -1.48
CA GLN A 316 5.68 24.93 -0.04
C GLN A 316 5.42 23.45 0.29
N LYS A 317 4.49 22.82 -0.44
CA LYS A 317 4.18 21.39 -0.31
C LYS A 317 5.36 20.53 -0.78
N ASP A 318 5.95 20.88 -1.92
CA ASP A 318 7.10 20.20 -2.50
C ASP A 318 8.32 20.30 -1.57
N ASP A 319 8.52 21.47 -0.93
CA ASP A 319 9.57 21.69 0.07
C ASP A 319 9.32 20.86 1.34
N ALA A 320 8.08 20.77 1.84
CA ALA A 320 7.73 19.97 3.02
C ALA A 320 7.97 18.45 2.81
N PHE A 321 7.66 17.91 1.63
CA PHE A 321 7.96 16.50 1.32
C PHE A 321 9.45 16.23 1.18
N ALA A 322 10.19 17.15 0.53
CA ALA A 322 11.64 17.07 0.46
C ALA A 322 12.28 17.15 1.86
N GLU A 323 11.70 17.93 2.78
CA GLU A 323 12.12 18.01 4.18
C GLU A 323 11.89 16.70 4.93
N LEU A 324 10.74 16.04 4.73
CA LEU A 324 10.46 14.68 5.21
C LEU A 324 11.34 13.61 4.52
N GLY A 325 12.09 14.00 3.49
CA GLY A 325 13.02 13.17 2.76
C GLY A 325 12.35 12.12 1.88
N VAL A 326 11.15 12.42 1.38
CA VAL A 326 10.39 11.60 0.43
C VAL A 326 10.17 12.38 -0.87
N TYR A 327 10.00 11.64 -1.96
CA TYR A 327 9.95 12.21 -3.31
C TYR A 327 8.67 11.80 -4.02
N ASP A 328 7.99 12.75 -4.66
CA ASP A 328 6.80 12.46 -5.48
C ASP A 328 7.20 11.75 -6.79
N VAL A 329 6.55 10.62 -7.09
CA VAL A 329 6.85 9.77 -8.26
C VAL A 329 6.14 10.26 -9.53
N ASP A 330 5.36 11.34 -9.48
CA ASP A 330 4.70 11.93 -10.65
C ASP A 330 5.67 12.57 -11.67
N ALA A 331 6.96 12.63 -11.35
CA ALA A 331 8.03 12.92 -12.28
C ALA A 331 8.80 11.63 -12.59
N ASN A 332 9.37 11.49 -13.79
CA ASN A 332 10.17 10.32 -14.20
C ASN A 332 11.54 10.26 -13.46
N ILE A 333 11.49 10.19 -12.12
CA ILE A 333 12.62 10.32 -11.19
C ILE A 333 13.23 8.98 -10.80
N LEU A 334 12.60 7.87 -11.17
CA LEU A 334 13.06 6.53 -10.83
C LEU A 334 13.79 5.89 -12.01
N GLY A 335 14.92 5.26 -11.70
CA GLY A 335 15.74 4.48 -12.62
C GLY A 335 16.09 3.11 -12.04
N PRO A 336 16.80 2.27 -12.79
CA PRO A 336 17.29 0.99 -12.26
C PRO A 336 18.27 1.21 -11.11
N SER A 337 18.28 0.29 -10.14
CA SER A 337 19.31 0.29 -9.10
C SER A 337 20.65 -0.20 -9.64
N ALA A 338 21.73 0.37 -9.10
CA ALA A 338 23.10 -0.04 -9.38
C ALA A 338 23.70 -0.91 -8.25
N ASN A 339 22.93 -1.19 -7.18
CA ASN A 339 23.36 -2.09 -6.12
C ASN A 339 23.28 -3.55 -6.61
N PRO A 340 24.37 -4.34 -6.54
CA PRO A 340 24.38 -5.70 -7.08
C PRO A 340 23.35 -6.64 -6.42
N PHE A 341 23.16 -6.55 -5.09
CA PHE A 341 22.17 -7.37 -4.39
C PHE A 341 20.74 -7.00 -4.80
N VAL A 342 20.47 -5.72 -5.01
CA VAL A 342 19.17 -5.26 -5.49
C VAL A 342 18.92 -5.71 -6.92
N VAL A 343 19.93 -5.68 -7.79
CA VAL A 343 19.84 -6.17 -9.17
C VAL A 343 19.53 -7.67 -9.21
N GLU A 344 20.25 -8.48 -8.42
CA GLU A 344 19.99 -9.92 -8.31
C GLU A 344 18.59 -10.20 -7.76
N TYR A 345 18.21 -9.54 -6.66
CA TYR A 345 16.88 -9.65 -6.07
C TYR A 345 15.77 -9.30 -7.06
N ASN A 346 15.85 -8.16 -7.74
CA ASN A 346 14.85 -7.73 -8.72
C ASN A 346 14.74 -8.73 -9.89
N GLY A 347 15.87 -9.30 -10.32
CA GLY A 347 15.89 -10.33 -11.35
C GLY A 347 15.14 -11.60 -10.94
N TRP A 348 15.37 -12.10 -9.73
CA TRP A 348 14.66 -13.26 -9.19
C TRP A 348 13.18 -12.95 -8.92
N LEU A 349 12.89 -11.77 -8.38
CA LEU A 349 11.52 -11.34 -8.10
C LEU A 349 10.69 -11.29 -9.38
N SER A 350 11.24 -10.69 -10.45
CA SER A 350 10.55 -10.62 -11.75
C SER A 350 10.22 -12.02 -12.27
N GLN A 351 11.19 -12.94 -12.27
CA GLN A 351 10.96 -14.33 -12.69
C GLN A 351 9.91 -15.05 -11.82
N ALA A 352 9.95 -14.85 -10.49
CA ALA A 352 9.04 -15.50 -9.55
C ALA A 352 7.60 -14.96 -9.68
N CYS A 353 7.44 -13.65 -9.92
CA CYS A 353 6.16 -13.00 -10.14
C CYS A 353 5.56 -13.37 -11.49
N ASP A 354 6.37 -13.41 -12.56
CA ASP A 354 5.96 -13.85 -13.90
C ASP A 354 5.42 -15.28 -13.87
N ALA A 355 6.12 -16.19 -13.19
CA ALA A 355 5.69 -17.58 -13.02
C ALA A 355 4.34 -17.74 -12.30
N ARG A 356 3.90 -16.70 -11.56
CA ARG A 356 2.64 -16.66 -10.82
C ARG A 356 1.61 -15.71 -11.43
N THR A 357 1.92 -15.03 -12.52
CA THR A 357 1.04 -14.02 -13.14
C THR A 357 0.59 -12.90 -12.18
N VAL A 358 1.48 -12.51 -11.26
CA VAL A 358 1.29 -11.38 -10.32
C VAL A 358 2.25 -10.24 -10.67
N SER A 359 1.89 -9.00 -10.33
CA SER A 359 2.74 -7.83 -10.60
C SER A 359 3.67 -7.55 -9.41
N PRO A 360 4.99 -7.38 -9.63
CA PRO A 360 5.90 -6.90 -8.59
C PRO A 360 5.94 -5.35 -8.52
N VAL A 361 5.19 -4.66 -9.38
CA VAL A 361 5.16 -3.18 -9.52
C VAL A 361 3.73 -2.62 -9.45
N PRO A 362 2.95 -2.93 -8.40
CA PRO A 362 1.57 -2.46 -8.26
C PRO A 362 1.41 -0.94 -8.34
N CYS A 363 2.41 -0.15 -7.92
CA CYS A 363 2.33 1.30 -7.97
C CYS A 363 2.29 1.85 -9.41
N ALA A 364 2.80 1.11 -10.38
CA ALA A 364 2.68 1.46 -11.79
C ALA A 364 1.36 0.98 -12.42
N THR A 365 0.72 -0.05 -11.86
CA THR A 365 -0.41 -0.74 -12.52
C THR A 365 -1.78 -0.39 -11.94
N ILE A 366 -1.90 -0.11 -10.64
CA ILE A 366 -3.19 0.14 -9.97
C ILE A 366 -3.93 1.35 -10.58
N GLY A 367 -3.25 2.48 -10.76
CA GLY A 367 -3.88 3.69 -11.31
C GLY A 367 -4.49 3.46 -12.70
N PRO A 368 -3.71 2.99 -13.70
CA PRO A 368 -4.25 2.63 -15.00
C PRO A 368 -5.37 1.60 -14.94
N PHE A 369 -5.28 0.62 -14.05
CA PHE A 369 -6.30 -0.40 -13.86
C PHE A 369 -7.64 0.20 -13.36
N LEU A 370 -7.61 1.06 -12.33
CA LEU A 370 -8.81 1.74 -11.84
C LEU A 370 -9.44 2.70 -12.87
N VAL A 371 -8.63 3.29 -13.76
CA VAL A 371 -9.11 4.16 -14.84
C VAL A 371 -9.88 3.36 -15.92
N GLN A 372 -9.59 2.07 -16.09
CA GLN A 372 -10.34 1.22 -17.02
C GLN A 372 -11.78 1.01 -16.56
N GLU A 373 -12.04 1.10 -15.26
CA GLU A 373 -13.37 0.99 -14.63
C GLU A 373 -14.16 2.30 -14.66
N ALA A 374 -13.89 3.20 -15.62
CA ALA A 374 -14.48 4.55 -15.67
C ALA A 374 -16.02 4.57 -15.81
N ASP A 375 -16.62 3.47 -16.26
CA ASP A 375 -18.07 3.33 -16.30
C ASP A 375 -18.68 3.28 -14.90
N THR A 376 -18.02 2.63 -13.93
CA THR A 376 -18.51 2.44 -12.55
C THR A 376 -17.86 3.37 -11.54
N LEU A 377 -16.61 3.77 -11.80
CA LEU A 377 -15.75 4.54 -10.92
C LEU A 377 -15.42 5.93 -11.50
N GLU A 378 -15.28 6.93 -10.64
CA GLU A 378 -14.97 8.31 -11.03
C GLU A 378 -14.07 9.03 -10.02
N GLY A 379 -13.45 10.13 -10.46
CA GLY A 379 -12.75 11.06 -9.58
C GLY A 379 -11.50 10.47 -8.91
N MET A 380 -10.79 9.57 -9.58
CA MET A 380 -9.57 8.96 -9.03
C MET A 380 -8.54 10.03 -8.67
N ILE A 381 -8.04 9.94 -7.45
CA ILE A 381 -6.86 10.65 -6.96
C ILE A 381 -5.81 9.64 -6.52
N SER A 382 -4.53 10.02 -6.61
CA SER A 382 -3.44 9.18 -6.13
C SER A 382 -2.33 10.00 -5.49
N LYS A 383 -1.63 9.40 -4.52
CA LYS A 383 -0.35 9.88 -4.03
C LYS A 383 0.65 8.74 -4.11
N ARG A 384 1.79 8.99 -4.76
CA ARG A 384 2.89 8.01 -4.86
C ARG A 384 4.17 8.64 -4.38
N PHE A 385 4.86 7.93 -3.50
CA PHE A 385 6.09 8.40 -2.88
C PHE A 385 7.22 7.41 -3.10
N ALA A 386 8.38 7.91 -3.45
CA ALA A 386 9.66 7.22 -3.36
C ALA A 386 10.33 7.61 -2.03
N ILE A 387 10.57 6.61 -1.19
CA ILE A 387 11.23 6.75 0.11
C ILE A 387 12.63 6.19 -0.04
N PRO A 388 13.67 7.04 -0.02
CA PRO A 388 15.04 6.55 -0.04
C PRO A 388 15.32 5.63 1.14
N LEU A 389 16.12 4.59 0.90
CA LEU A 389 16.51 3.61 1.92
C LEU A 389 17.80 3.99 2.65
N SER A 390 18.37 5.17 2.36
CA SER A 390 19.56 5.70 3.03
C SER A 390 19.37 7.15 3.47
N ASN A 391 19.97 7.49 4.61
CA ASN A 391 20.10 8.88 5.08
C ASN A 391 21.25 9.63 4.40
N ASP A 392 22.10 8.92 3.67
CA ASP A 392 23.42 9.38 3.22
C ASP A 392 23.49 9.73 1.73
N ILE A 393 22.37 10.16 1.15
CA ILE A 393 22.27 10.48 -0.28
C ILE A 393 23.13 11.68 -0.67
N GLY A 394 24.04 11.45 -1.64
CA GLY A 394 25.09 12.42 -1.98
C GLY A 394 24.59 13.80 -2.42
N TRP A 395 23.48 13.90 -3.15
CA TRP A 395 22.94 15.21 -3.57
C TRP A 395 22.17 15.93 -2.47
N GLU A 396 21.58 15.21 -1.52
CA GLU A 396 20.94 15.83 -0.35
C GLU A 396 21.97 16.45 0.59
N LYS A 397 23.12 15.78 0.77
CA LYS A 397 24.27 16.33 1.51
C LYS A 397 24.76 17.64 0.91
N LYS A 398 24.91 17.69 -0.42
CA LYS A 398 25.30 18.93 -1.13
C LYS A 398 24.30 20.07 -0.89
N ARG A 399 23.00 19.78 -0.82
CA ARG A 399 21.96 20.78 -0.54
C ARG A 399 22.05 21.30 0.89
N GLN A 400 22.28 20.43 1.86
CA GLN A 400 22.45 20.83 3.27
C GLN A 400 23.65 21.76 3.44
N LEU A 401 24.77 21.44 2.77
CA LEU A 401 25.98 22.28 2.77
C LEU A 401 25.77 23.65 2.10
N ALA A 402 24.77 23.78 1.22
CA ALA A 402 24.44 25.02 0.51
C ALA A 402 23.52 25.97 1.29
N GLY A 403 23.29 25.75 2.59
CA GLY A 403 22.57 26.66 3.48
C GLY A 403 21.08 26.36 3.70
N GLY A 404 20.58 25.22 3.23
CA GLY A 404 19.23 24.72 3.56
C GLY A 404 19.30 23.72 4.71
N GLU A 405 19.38 24.22 5.95
CA GLU A 405 19.48 23.33 7.11
C GLU A 405 18.10 23.03 7.71
N ALA A 406 17.66 21.77 7.57
CA ALA A 406 16.47 21.26 8.25
C ALA A 406 16.68 21.22 9.77
N THR A 407 15.60 21.38 10.53
CA THR A 407 15.66 21.28 12.01
C THR A 407 16.13 19.90 12.46
N ALA A 408 16.65 19.79 13.69
CA ALA A 408 17.03 18.50 14.27
C ALA A 408 15.85 17.51 14.33
N GLU A 409 14.65 18.01 14.62
CA GLU A 409 13.41 17.22 14.63
C GLU A 409 13.09 16.68 13.23
N THR A 410 13.14 17.53 12.20
CA THR A 410 12.94 17.12 10.80
C THR A 410 13.97 16.08 10.35
N LYS A 411 15.25 16.24 10.76
CA LYS A 411 16.32 15.26 10.47
C LYS A 411 16.02 13.91 11.14
N ALA A 412 15.60 13.91 12.41
CA ALA A 412 15.25 12.70 13.15
C ALA A 412 14.02 12.01 12.54
N GLU A 413 13.02 12.79 12.15
CA GLU A 413 11.81 12.26 11.51
C GLU A 413 12.13 11.63 10.15
N ARG A 414 12.90 12.32 9.31
CA ARG A 414 13.40 11.77 8.04
C ARG A 414 14.12 10.44 8.26
N ALA A 415 15.03 10.39 9.23
CA ALA A 415 15.75 9.18 9.56
C ALA A 415 14.82 8.04 10.00
N ALA A 416 13.79 8.34 10.83
CA ALA A 416 12.80 7.35 11.23
C ALA A 416 12.05 6.77 10.03
N ILE A 417 11.53 7.62 9.14
CA ILE A 417 10.81 7.20 7.92
C ILE A 417 11.69 6.28 7.05
N ARG A 418 12.92 6.69 6.77
CA ARG A 418 13.86 5.93 5.92
C ARG A 418 14.30 4.62 6.57
N ASN A 419 14.61 4.64 7.86
CA ASN A 419 15.00 3.43 8.59
C ASN A 419 13.84 2.42 8.66
N THR A 420 12.61 2.89 8.86
CA THR A 420 11.41 2.03 8.83
C THR A 420 11.20 1.45 7.42
N ALA A 421 11.35 2.25 6.37
CA ALA A 421 11.24 1.76 4.99
C ALA A 421 12.30 0.71 4.67
N LEU A 422 13.56 0.97 5.04
CA LEU A 422 14.67 0.03 4.86
C LEU A 422 14.44 -1.28 5.62
N GLN A 423 13.98 -1.21 6.87
CA GLN A 423 13.64 -2.41 7.65
C GLN A 423 12.50 -3.21 6.98
N CYS A 424 11.45 -2.53 6.49
CA CYS A 424 10.36 -3.18 5.76
C CYS A 424 10.85 -3.88 4.49
N VAL A 425 11.78 -3.26 3.74
CA VAL A 425 12.38 -3.84 2.53
C VAL A 425 13.22 -5.07 2.85
N VAL A 426 14.11 -4.99 3.86
CA VAL A 426 14.93 -6.14 4.27
C VAL A 426 14.06 -7.32 4.69
N ASP A 427 13.06 -7.07 5.53
CA ASP A 427 12.14 -8.13 5.98
C ASP A 427 11.30 -8.68 4.82
N LEU A 428 10.92 -7.84 3.85
CA LEU A 428 10.21 -8.25 2.64
C LEU A 428 11.06 -9.19 1.78
N ILE A 429 12.33 -8.86 1.54
CA ILE A 429 13.28 -9.74 0.83
C ILE A 429 13.35 -11.10 1.51
N GLY A 430 13.44 -11.13 2.84
CA GLY A 430 13.42 -12.38 3.61
C GLY A 430 12.08 -13.12 3.55
N ALA A 431 10.95 -12.42 3.50
CA ALA A 431 9.63 -13.03 3.35
C ALA A 431 9.42 -13.68 1.97
N TRP A 432 10.07 -13.14 0.94
CA TRP A 432 10.07 -13.70 -0.42
C TRP A 432 10.94 -14.96 -0.59
N GLU A 433 11.69 -15.38 0.42
CA GLU A 433 12.70 -16.44 0.31
C GLU A 433 12.24 -17.70 -0.42
N PRO A 434 11.14 -18.41 -0.02
CA PRO A 434 10.77 -19.66 -0.68
C PRO A 434 10.48 -19.45 -2.17
N MET A 435 9.95 -18.27 -2.50
CA MET A 435 9.64 -17.89 -3.86
C MET A 435 10.88 -17.60 -4.68
N LEU A 436 11.80 -16.79 -4.18
CA LEU A 436 13.03 -16.46 -4.91
C LEU A 436 13.90 -17.70 -5.07
N ARG A 437 13.96 -18.56 -4.06
CA ARG A 437 14.66 -19.85 -4.13
C ARG A 437 14.07 -20.81 -5.16
N SER A 438 12.77 -20.72 -5.41
CA SER A 438 12.13 -21.54 -6.45
C SER A 438 12.63 -21.22 -7.85
N VAL A 439 13.11 -19.99 -8.12
CA VAL A 439 13.61 -19.56 -9.42
C VAL A 439 15.13 -19.52 -9.51
N ASN A 440 15.81 -19.04 -8.46
CA ASN A 440 17.28 -18.94 -8.45
C ASN A 440 17.98 -20.27 -8.11
N LYS A 441 17.22 -21.28 -7.65
CA LYS A 441 17.69 -22.65 -7.33
C LYS A 441 18.78 -22.72 -6.26
N MET A 442 18.94 -21.67 -5.44
CA MET A 442 19.94 -21.65 -4.37
C MET A 442 19.59 -22.65 -3.25
N SER A 443 20.62 -23.30 -2.70
CA SER A 443 20.49 -24.05 -1.45
C SER A 443 20.15 -23.11 -0.28
N GLN A 444 19.66 -23.67 0.83
CA GLN A 444 19.35 -22.88 2.03
C GLN A 444 20.59 -22.11 2.51
N GLU A 445 21.72 -22.80 2.65
CA GLU A 445 22.99 -22.21 3.08
C GLU A 445 23.45 -21.07 2.17
N SER A 446 23.32 -21.26 0.85
CA SER A 446 23.67 -20.21 -0.12
C SER A 446 22.76 -18.99 0.02
N TRP A 447 21.46 -19.23 0.22
CA TRP A 447 20.49 -18.15 0.46
C TRP A 447 20.79 -17.41 1.76
N ASP A 448 21.01 -18.11 2.87
CA ASP A 448 21.30 -17.51 4.17
C ASP A 448 22.57 -16.66 4.09
N SER A 449 23.62 -17.15 3.41
CA SER A 449 24.84 -16.40 3.14
C SER A 449 24.59 -15.15 2.30
N TRP A 450 23.82 -15.27 1.23
CA TRP A 450 23.47 -14.15 0.35
C TRP A 450 22.62 -13.11 1.07
N TYR A 451 21.56 -13.53 1.77
CA TYR A 451 20.65 -12.66 2.50
C TYR A 451 21.36 -11.93 3.64
N ALA A 452 22.26 -12.60 4.36
CA ALA A 452 23.10 -11.97 5.38
C ALA A 452 24.00 -10.87 4.78
N LYS A 453 24.63 -11.13 3.62
CA LYS A 453 25.45 -10.15 2.91
C LYS A 453 24.63 -8.98 2.38
N ALA A 454 23.48 -9.26 1.74
CA ALA A 454 22.57 -8.24 1.21
C ALA A 454 22.06 -7.33 2.34
N ARG A 455 21.60 -7.93 3.45
CA ARG A 455 21.16 -7.19 4.64
C ARG A 455 22.27 -6.32 5.22
N LYS A 456 23.47 -6.88 5.39
CA LYS A 456 24.63 -6.12 5.88
C LYS A 456 24.96 -4.95 4.94
N ASN A 457 24.96 -5.19 3.64
CA ASN A 457 25.26 -4.19 2.63
C ASN A 457 24.27 -3.02 2.68
N LEU A 458 22.97 -3.31 2.67
CA LEU A 458 21.91 -2.30 2.69
C LEU A 458 21.83 -1.53 4.02
N MET A 459 21.99 -2.22 5.15
CA MET A 459 21.77 -1.65 6.49
C MET A 459 23.01 -0.95 7.06
N LEU A 460 24.22 -1.44 6.77
CA LEU A 460 25.43 -1.08 7.51
C LEU A 460 26.58 -0.58 6.63
N GLU A 461 26.58 -0.86 5.33
CA GLU A 461 27.71 -0.55 4.44
C GLU A 461 27.37 0.50 3.37
N GLY A 462 26.29 1.26 3.54
CA GLY A 462 25.89 2.32 2.60
C GLY A 462 25.41 1.80 1.24
N GLY A 463 24.94 0.55 1.17
CA GLY A 463 24.47 -0.07 -0.07
C GLY A 463 23.31 0.67 -0.74
N ALA A 464 22.56 1.48 0.02
CA ALA A 464 21.43 2.28 -0.46
C ALA A 464 21.78 3.77 -0.73
N ASP A 465 23.05 4.17 -0.61
CA ASP A 465 23.46 5.58 -0.70
C ASP A 465 23.34 6.15 -2.12
N ARG A 466 23.11 5.30 -3.12
CA ARG A 466 22.91 5.67 -4.53
C ARG A 466 21.45 6.01 -4.84
N GLY A 467 20.60 6.07 -3.82
CA GLY A 467 19.21 6.49 -3.94
C GLY A 467 18.24 5.34 -4.12
N GLU A 468 18.64 4.10 -3.85
CA GLU A 468 17.72 2.96 -3.71
C GLU A 468 16.53 3.38 -2.84
N CYS A 469 15.31 3.13 -3.31
CA CYS A 469 14.10 3.62 -2.68
C CYS A 469 12.98 2.58 -2.72
N LEU A 470 12.14 2.61 -1.69
CA LEU A 470 10.84 1.95 -1.67
C LEU A 470 9.80 2.89 -2.30
N GLU A 471 9.09 2.42 -3.31
CA GLU A 471 7.92 3.12 -3.83
C GLU A 471 6.67 2.63 -3.12
N VAL A 472 5.87 3.57 -2.62
CA VAL A 472 4.56 3.31 -2.03
C VAL A 472 3.52 4.18 -2.72
N GLY A 473 2.29 3.67 -2.82
CA GLY A 473 1.19 4.40 -3.42
C GLY A 473 -0.12 4.17 -2.71
N VAL A 474 -0.97 5.18 -2.81
CA VAL A 474 -2.36 5.11 -2.40
C VAL A 474 -3.23 5.76 -3.47
N TRP A 475 -4.30 5.06 -3.85
CA TRP A 475 -5.30 5.50 -4.81
C TRP A 475 -6.65 5.54 -4.13
N SER A 476 -7.42 6.58 -4.40
CA SER A 476 -8.78 6.75 -3.88
C SER A 476 -9.69 7.08 -5.05
N VAL A 477 -10.79 6.36 -5.17
CA VAL A 477 -11.71 6.47 -6.31
C VAL A 477 -13.13 6.29 -5.82
N LYS A 478 -14.08 7.04 -6.40
CA LYS A 478 -15.46 7.06 -5.96
C LYS A 478 -16.35 6.22 -6.87
N LYS A 479 -17.25 5.43 -6.30
CA LYS A 479 -18.31 4.78 -7.08
C LYS A 479 -19.34 5.81 -7.52
N ARG A 480 -19.73 5.78 -8.79
CA ARG A 480 -20.74 6.70 -9.34
C ARG A 480 -22.08 6.59 -8.61
N MET A 481 -22.83 7.69 -8.59
CA MET A 481 -24.17 7.75 -7.96
C MET A 481 -25.26 7.08 -8.80
N ASN A 482 -25.10 7.04 -10.13
CA ASN A 482 -26.15 6.71 -11.09
C ASN A 482 -25.97 5.32 -11.71
N MET A 483 -25.92 4.27 -10.89
CA MET A 483 -26.02 2.89 -11.37
C MET A 483 -27.17 2.17 -10.68
#